data_AF-A0A1V9ZYB7-F1
#
_entry.id   AF-A0A1V9ZYB7-F1
#
_cell.length_a   1.000
_cell.length_b   1.000
_cell.length_c   1.000
_cell.angle_alpha   90.00
_cell.angle_beta   90.00
_cell.angle_gamma   90.00
#
_symmetry.space_group_name_H-M   'P 1'
#
loop_
_entity.id
_entity.type
_entity.pdbx_description
1 polymer ?
#
loop_
_entity_poly.entity_id
_entity_poly.type
_entity_poly.pdbx_seq_one_letter_code
_entity_poly.pdbx_strand_id
1 'polypeptide(L)'
;MVIDQFMSAVEPEFVAVPLEMPIMTREYYGGLYNSWVWYLAKNLSEFGFQAFYPLVYFLPLYFMVGFGPSNPQLFFTMYLFFFLTQSSATGLGYMISCLSSKAALTPILGVMSIMPLMLLGGLFLNTSMVPVYFSWLEFISPIKYGFRGACRAYWLSIGTIPCNANESCSAHSGQEVLQNLAMDKGSLGGDALFLVWINILFRLIGIVALHLRIRLQH
;
A
#
# COMPACT_ATOMS: atom_id res chain seq x y z
N MET A 1 -8.78 -8.73 -0.02
CA MET A 1 -7.50 -8.98 0.69
C MET A 1 -6.57 -7.77 0.68
N VAL A 2 -5.96 -7.37 -0.47
CA VAL A 2 -5.03 -6.22 -0.51
C VAL A 2 -5.71 -4.91 -0.06
N ILE A 3 -6.93 -4.65 -0.54
CA ILE A 3 -7.69 -3.44 -0.23
C ILE A 3 -8.07 -3.39 1.26
N ASP A 4 -8.63 -4.48 1.79
CA ASP A 4 -9.06 -4.53 3.19
C ASP A 4 -7.88 -4.31 4.14
N GLN A 5 -6.76 -4.97 3.86
CA GLN A 5 -5.53 -4.80 4.63
C GLN A 5 -5.01 -3.36 4.55
N PHE A 6 -5.03 -2.77 3.36
CA PHE A 6 -4.64 -1.37 3.16
C PHE A 6 -5.50 -0.44 4.00
N MET A 7 -6.83 -0.55 3.97
CA MET A 7 -7.74 0.29 4.76
C MET A 7 -7.47 0.15 6.26
N SER A 8 -7.38 -1.09 6.77
CA SER A 8 -7.08 -1.34 8.18
C SER A 8 -5.72 -0.79 8.63
N ALA A 9 -4.78 -0.64 7.71
CA ALA A 9 -3.46 -0.06 7.99
C ALA A 9 -3.48 1.47 8.12
N VAL A 10 -4.29 2.16 7.31
CA VAL A 10 -4.29 3.63 7.28
C VAL A 10 -5.17 4.22 8.39
N GLU A 11 -6.28 3.57 8.71
CA GLU A 11 -7.24 4.04 9.73
C GLU A 11 -6.64 4.43 11.09
N PRO A 12 -5.76 3.63 11.73
CA PRO A 12 -5.19 4.01 13.02
C PRO A 12 -4.32 5.28 12.91
N GLU A 13 -3.64 5.48 11.79
CA GLU A 13 -2.78 6.66 11.58
C GLU A 13 -3.59 7.95 11.50
N PHE A 14 -4.77 7.91 10.87
CA PHE A 14 -5.66 9.07 10.77
C PHE A 14 -6.14 9.59 12.13
N VAL A 15 -6.10 8.75 13.16
CA VAL A 15 -6.54 9.11 14.51
C VAL A 15 -5.34 9.39 15.41
N ALA A 16 -4.33 8.50 15.41
CA ALA A 16 -3.20 8.55 16.32
C ALA A 16 -2.30 9.76 16.05
N VAL A 17 -1.90 9.97 14.79
CA VAL A 17 -0.95 11.03 14.44
C VAL A 17 -1.51 12.42 14.79
N PRO A 18 -2.72 12.81 14.38
CA PRO A 18 -3.24 14.14 14.72
C PRO A 18 -3.48 14.35 16.23
N LEU A 19 -3.71 13.27 16.99
CA LEU A 19 -3.88 13.34 18.45
C LEU A 19 -2.55 13.57 19.18
N GLU A 20 -1.44 13.03 18.64
CA GLU A 20 -0.10 13.21 19.19
C GLU A 20 0.54 14.56 18.80
N MET A 21 0.10 15.14 17.68
CA MET A 21 0.64 16.40 17.14
C MET A 21 0.69 17.57 18.16
N PRO A 22 -0.33 17.85 18.99
CA PRO A 22 -0.25 18.93 19.98
C PRO A 22 0.82 18.71 21.05
N ILE A 23 1.03 17.47 21.48
CA ILE A 23 2.05 17.10 22.46
C ILE A 23 3.43 17.31 21.83
N MET A 24 3.60 16.82 20.60
CA MET A 24 4.82 16.98 19.83
C MET A 24 5.18 18.45 19.59
N THR A 25 4.21 19.27 19.19
CA THR A 25 4.41 20.72 18.98
C THR A 25 4.85 21.40 20.27
N ARG A 26 4.24 21.07 21.41
CA ARG A 26 4.64 21.59 22.72
C ARG A 26 6.09 21.22 23.07
N GLU A 27 6.50 19.99 22.80
CA GLU A 27 7.86 19.51 23.08
C GLU A 27 8.91 20.09 22.15
N TYR A 28 8.54 20.32 20.88
CA TYR A 28 9.36 21.04 19.91
C TYR A 28 9.64 22.48 20.37
N TYR A 29 8.62 23.23 20.77
CA TYR A 29 8.81 24.60 21.28
C TYR A 29 9.51 24.64 22.64
N GLY A 30 9.41 23.58 23.44
CA GLY A 30 10.21 23.39 24.65
C GLY A 30 11.69 23.07 24.37
N GLY A 31 12.09 22.89 23.11
CA GLY A 31 13.46 22.59 22.72
C GLY A 31 13.94 21.17 23.02
N LEU A 32 13.01 20.22 23.29
CA LEU A 32 13.39 18.84 23.63
C LEU A 32 13.94 18.07 22.42
N TYR A 33 13.34 18.25 21.25
CA TYR A 33 13.77 17.59 20.01
C TYR A 33 13.25 18.31 18.76
N ASN A 34 13.87 18.03 17.61
CA ASN A 34 13.43 18.54 16.31
C ASN A 34 12.29 17.71 15.71
N SER A 35 11.49 18.33 14.84
CA SER A 35 10.30 17.70 14.23
C SER A 35 10.59 16.40 13.49
N TRP A 36 11.75 16.32 12.82
CA TRP A 36 12.18 15.14 12.07
C TRP A 36 12.55 13.96 12.99
N VAL A 37 13.04 14.24 14.21
CA VAL A 37 13.40 13.19 15.19
C VAL A 37 12.16 12.45 15.62
N TRP A 38 11.09 13.18 15.97
CA TRP A 38 9.79 12.59 16.29
C TRP A 38 9.24 11.78 15.12
N TYR A 39 9.28 12.34 13.90
CA TYR A 39 8.75 11.66 12.71
C TYR A 39 9.46 10.32 12.45
N LEU A 40 10.80 10.30 12.53
CA LEU A 40 11.58 9.08 12.36
C LEU A 40 11.38 8.09 13.52
N ALA A 41 11.41 8.55 14.76
CA ALA A 41 11.23 7.70 15.94
C ALA A 41 9.86 7.01 15.91
N LYS A 42 8.82 7.75 15.57
CA LYS A 42 7.46 7.23 15.43
C LYS A 42 7.37 6.18 14.31
N ASN A 43 7.84 6.51 13.10
CA ASN A 43 7.87 5.56 11.97
C ASN A 43 8.68 4.30 12.26
N LEU A 44 9.78 4.41 13.02
CA LEU A 44 10.61 3.28 13.42
C LEU A 44 9.91 2.41 14.46
N SER A 45 9.21 3.03 15.42
CA SER A 45 8.45 2.30 16.45
C SER A 45 7.33 1.44 15.85
N GLU A 46 6.73 1.91 14.76
CA GLU A 46 5.66 1.21 14.05
C GLU A 46 6.15 0.21 13.01
N PHE A 47 7.43 0.23 12.66
CA PHE A 47 7.99 -0.66 11.64
C PHE A 47 7.77 -2.15 11.97
N GLY A 48 7.89 -2.51 13.25
CA GLY A 48 7.59 -3.88 13.72
C GLY A 48 6.13 -4.27 13.48
N PHE A 49 5.20 -3.36 13.78
CA PHE A 49 3.76 -3.58 13.54
C PHE A 49 3.43 -3.63 12.04
N GLN A 50 4.11 -2.83 11.22
CA GLN A 50 3.97 -2.85 9.76
C GLN A 50 4.37 -4.20 9.16
N ALA A 51 5.33 -4.93 9.76
CA ALA A 51 5.68 -6.28 9.35
C ALA A 51 4.75 -7.34 9.96
N PHE A 52 4.40 -7.20 11.24
CA PHE A 52 3.61 -8.20 11.95
C PHE A 52 2.17 -8.31 11.45
N TYR A 53 1.50 -7.18 11.21
CA TYR A 53 0.10 -7.15 10.78
C TYR A 53 -0.18 -7.89 9.46
N PRO A 54 0.54 -7.63 8.34
CA PRO A 54 0.33 -8.38 7.10
C PRO A 54 0.65 -9.87 7.25
N LEU A 55 1.60 -10.24 8.12
CA LEU A 55 1.93 -11.65 8.37
C LEU A 55 0.74 -12.37 9.01
N VAL A 56 0.15 -11.82 10.06
CA VAL A 56 -0.99 -12.41 10.76
C VAL A 56 -2.21 -12.53 9.85
N TYR A 57 -2.44 -11.57 8.96
CA TYR A 57 -3.55 -11.61 8.02
C TYR A 57 -3.31 -12.59 6.86
N PHE A 58 -2.11 -12.58 6.27
CA PHE A 58 -1.80 -13.37 5.10
C PHE A 58 -1.55 -14.85 5.40
N LEU A 59 -0.93 -15.16 6.54
CA LEU A 59 -0.54 -16.53 6.90
C LEU A 59 -1.72 -17.53 6.86
N PRO A 60 -2.85 -17.32 7.55
CA PRO A 60 -3.98 -18.26 7.48
C PRO A 60 -4.60 -18.31 6.08
N LEU A 61 -4.70 -17.16 5.40
CA LEU A 61 -5.27 -17.06 4.05
C LEU A 61 -4.43 -17.85 3.05
N TYR A 62 -3.10 -17.88 3.21
CA TYR A 62 -2.23 -18.63 2.33
C TYR A 62 -2.54 -20.14 2.35
N PHE A 63 -2.77 -20.69 3.54
CA PHE A 63 -3.12 -22.10 3.72
C PHE A 63 -4.58 -22.40 3.35
N MET A 64 -5.52 -21.50 3.65
CA MET A 64 -6.94 -21.68 3.34
C MET A 64 -7.24 -21.65 1.84
N VAL A 65 -6.59 -20.75 1.09
CA VAL A 65 -6.74 -20.67 -0.37
C VAL A 65 -6.06 -21.87 -1.05
N GLY A 66 -5.09 -22.50 -0.39
CA GLY A 66 -4.42 -23.69 -0.91
C GLY A 66 -3.34 -23.38 -1.95
N PHE A 67 -2.60 -22.27 -1.80
CA PHE A 67 -1.50 -21.89 -2.70
C PHE A 67 -0.33 -22.89 -2.77
N GLY A 68 -0.34 -23.91 -1.93
CA GLY A 68 0.68 -24.97 -1.88
C GLY A 68 1.70 -24.71 -0.77
N PRO A 69 1.75 -25.57 0.28
CA PRO A 69 2.73 -25.44 1.36
C PRO A 69 4.17 -25.72 0.90
N SER A 70 4.35 -26.30 -0.28
CA SER A 70 5.65 -26.70 -0.85
C SER A 70 6.44 -25.57 -1.51
N ASN A 71 5.88 -24.37 -1.68
CA ASN A 71 6.54 -23.27 -2.39
C ASN A 71 6.86 -22.09 -1.45
N PRO A 72 7.95 -22.15 -0.66
CA PRO A 72 8.31 -21.09 0.27
C PRO A 72 8.64 -19.77 -0.44
N GLN A 73 9.18 -19.84 -1.67
CA GLN A 73 9.49 -18.66 -2.48
C GLN A 73 8.23 -17.86 -2.82
N LEU A 74 7.13 -18.54 -3.16
CA LEU A 74 5.85 -17.90 -3.42
C LEU A 74 5.34 -17.15 -2.17
N PHE A 75 5.38 -17.82 -1.02
CA PHE A 75 4.96 -17.24 0.25
C PHE A 75 5.73 -15.94 0.56
N PHE A 76 7.07 -15.99 0.53
CA PHE A 76 7.88 -14.81 0.84
C PHE A 76 7.73 -13.69 -0.20
N THR A 77 7.56 -14.02 -1.48
CA THR A 77 7.34 -13.03 -2.54
C THR A 77 6.01 -12.32 -2.37
N MET A 78 4.93 -13.07 -2.12
CA MET A 78 3.61 -12.48 -1.87
C MET A 78 3.61 -11.66 -0.57
N TYR A 79 4.20 -12.19 0.50
CA TYR A 79 4.34 -11.48 1.77
C TYR A 79 5.10 -10.15 1.61
N LEU A 80 6.16 -10.12 0.81
CA LEU A 80 6.89 -8.89 0.50
C LEU A 80 5.97 -7.83 -0.11
N PHE A 81 5.10 -8.20 -1.07
CA PHE A 81 4.14 -7.26 -1.65
C PHE A 81 3.11 -6.78 -0.61
N PHE A 82 2.58 -7.67 0.23
CA PHE A 82 1.67 -7.26 1.31
C PHE A 82 2.33 -6.31 2.30
N PHE A 83 3.59 -6.57 2.66
CA PHE A 83 4.38 -5.71 3.53
C PHE A 83 4.67 -4.34 2.91
N LEU A 84 5.10 -4.30 1.65
CA LEU A 84 5.36 -3.04 0.95
C LEU A 84 4.09 -2.21 0.79
N THR A 85 2.97 -2.85 0.44
CA THR A 85 1.66 -2.18 0.36
C THR A 85 1.21 -1.68 1.73
N GLN A 86 1.39 -2.46 2.80
CA GLN A 86 1.12 -2.04 4.18
C GLN A 86 1.93 -0.80 4.56
N SER A 87 3.24 -0.83 4.32
CA SER A 87 4.12 0.28 4.65
C SER A 87 3.71 1.55 3.89
N SER A 88 3.33 1.42 2.61
CA SER A 88 2.86 2.55 1.79
C SER A 88 1.51 3.08 2.27
N ALA A 89 0.64 2.21 2.79
CA ALA A 89 -0.60 2.59 3.44
C ALA A 89 -0.34 3.46 4.67
N THR A 90 0.55 3.01 5.56
CA THR A 90 1.00 3.81 6.71
C THR A 90 1.60 5.14 6.25
N GLY A 91 2.48 5.14 5.25
CA GLY A 91 3.05 6.36 4.68
C GLY A 91 2.00 7.38 4.20
N LEU A 92 0.95 6.91 3.53
CA LEU A 92 -0.20 7.75 3.13
C LEU A 92 -0.97 8.27 4.36
N GLY A 93 -1.14 7.44 5.39
CA GLY A 93 -1.73 7.83 6.68
C GLY A 93 -0.98 8.98 7.33
N TYR A 94 0.34 8.88 7.42
CA TYR A 94 1.21 9.95 7.92
C TYR A 94 1.09 11.22 7.07
N MET A 95 1.14 11.08 5.75
CA MET A 95 1.01 12.21 4.84
C MET A 95 -0.27 13.01 5.11
N ILE A 96 -1.43 12.35 5.06
CA ILE A 96 -2.73 13.01 5.25
C ILE A 96 -2.87 13.58 6.67
N SER A 97 -2.36 12.87 7.68
CA SER A 97 -2.41 13.31 9.07
C SER A 97 -1.55 14.54 9.33
N CYS A 98 -0.36 14.62 8.74
CA CYS A 98 0.50 15.80 8.84
C CYS A 98 -0.06 17.00 8.06
N LEU A 99 -0.70 16.77 6.92
CA LEU A 99 -1.40 17.81 6.13
C LEU A 99 -2.66 18.34 6.83
N SER A 100 -3.33 17.52 7.63
CA SER A 100 -4.63 17.87 8.22
C SER A 100 -4.49 18.76 9.45
N SER A 101 -5.13 19.93 9.44
CA SER A 101 -5.08 20.87 10.57
C SER A 101 -5.86 20.39 11.80
N LYS A 102 -6.88 19.55 11.63
CA LYS A 102 -7.76 19.05 12.70
C LYS A 102 -7.85 17.53 12.69
N ALA A 103 -7.74 16.91 13.86
CA ALA A 103 -7.88 15.46 14.03
C ALA A 103 -9.22 14.94 13.48
N ALA A 104 -10.33 15.65 13.76
CA ALA A 104 -11.66 15.27 13.29
C ALA A 104 -11.82 15.26 11.76
N LEU A 105 -11.02 16.04 11.02
CA LEU A 105 -11.09 16.09 9.54
C LEU A 105 -10.21 15.04 8.87
N THR A 106 -9.24 14.49 9.60
CA THR A 106 -8.22 13.61 9.03
C THR A 106 -8.82 12.31 8.47
N PRO A 107 -9.71 11.59 9.17
CA PRO A 107 -10.33 10.38 8.62
C PRO A 107 -11.18 10.67 7.37
N ILE A 108 -11.87 11.81 7.32
CA ILE A 108 -12.69 12.22 6.18
C ILE A 108 -11.81 12.45 4.95
N LEU A 109 -10.76 13.28 5.09
CA LEU A 109 -9.79 13.52 4.03
C LEU A 109 -9.06 12.23 3.61
N GLY A 110 -8.80 11.36 4.58
CA GLY A 110 -8.26 10.03 4.41
C GLY A 110 -9.07 9.18 3.44
N VAL A 111 -10.33 8.90 3.78
CA VAL A 111 -11.23 8.09 2.96
C VAL A 111 -11.46 8.74 1.58
N MET A 112 -11.63 10.06 1.53
CA MET A 112 -11.77 10.79 0.25
C MET A 112 -10.56 10.64 -0.65
N SER A 113 -9.35 10.55 -0.08
CA SER A 113 -8.12 10.34 -0.84
C SER A 113 -7.93 8.88 -1.26
N ILE A 114 -8.36 7.93 -0.43
CA ILE A 114 -8.19 6.50 -0.72
C ILE A 114 -9.18 6.02 -1.78
N MET A 115 -10.42 6.52 -1.79
CA MET A 115 -11.44 6.09 -2.78
C MET A 115 -10.97 6.15 -4.25
N PRO A 116 -10.42 7.27 -4.77
CA PRO A 116 -9.94 7.31 -6.14
C PRO A 116 -8.74 6.39 -6.37
N LEU A 117 -7.83 6.25 -5.40
CA LEU A 117 -6.68 5.35 -5.48
C LEU A 117 -7.09 3.86 -5.52
N MET A 118 -8.18 3.53 -4.83
CA MET A 118 -8.77 2.19 -4.80
C MET A 118 -9.47 1.86 -6.13
N LEU A 119 -10.28 2.78 -6.65
CA LEU A 119 -10.98 2.60 -7.93
C LEU A 119 -10.00 2.41 -9.10
N LEU A 120 -8.90 3.17 -9.09
CA LEU A 120 -7.84 3.10 -10.10
C LEU A 120 -6.75 2.06 -9.74
N GLY A 121 -6.96 1.25 -8.70
CA GLY A 121 -6.01 0.24 -8.21
C GLY A 121 -5.86 -1.00 -9.09
N GLY A 122 -6.32 -0.98 -10.34
CA GLY A 122 -6.20 -2.09 -11.31
C GLY A 122 -7.13 -3.29 -11.08
N LEU A 123 -7.88 -3.33 -9.97
CA LEU A 123 -8.87 -4.38 -9.69
C LEU A 123 -10.23 -4.08 -10.34
N PHE A 124 -10.72 -2.85 -10.22
CA PHE A 124 -12.08 -2.47 -10.66
C PHE A 124 -12.12 -1.94 -12.09
N LEU A 125 -11.05 -1.30 -12.55
CA LEU A 125 -10.90 -0.77 -13.89
C LEU A 125 -9.61 -1.29 -14.49
N ASN A 126 -9.71 -1.80 -15.71
CA ASN A 126 -8.54 -2.14 -16.50
C ASN A 126 -7.78 -0.84 -16.82
N THR A 127 -6.47 -0.82 -16.58
CA THR A 127 -5.56 0.31 -16.90
C THR A 127 -5.78 0.86 -18.31
N SER A 128 -6.17 0.01 -19.26
CA SER A 128 -6.38 0.38 -20.66
C SER A 128 -7.64 1.24 -20.90
N MET A 129 -8.57 1.27 -19.93
CA MET A 129 -9.82 2.04 -20.02
C MET A 129 -9.76 3.36 -19.24
N VAL A 130 -8.66 3.62 -18.51
CA VAL A 130 -8.50 4.85 -17.74
C VAL A 130 -8.16 5.99 -18.69
N PRO A 131 -8.93 7.09 -18.71
CA PRO A 131 -8.60 8.24 -19.54
C PRO A 131 -7.24 8.85 -19.18
N VAL A 132 -6.54 9.40 -20.17
CA VAL A 132 -5.16 9.92 -20.05
C VAL A 132 -5.02 10.96 -18.92
N TYR A 133 -6.08 11.75 -18.65
CA TYR A 133 -6.10 12.74 -17.59
C TYR A 133 -6.08 12.16 -16.17
N PHE A 134 -6.48 10.91 -15.95
CA PHE A 134 -6.43 10.23 -14.64
C PHE A 134 -5.29 9.22 -14.52
N SER A 135 -4.50 9.00 -15.57
CA SER A 135 -3.42 8.00 -15.55
C SER A 135 -2.37 8.27 -14.47
N TRP A 136 -2.13 9.53 -14.08
CA TRP A 136 -1.18 9.87 -13.01
C TRP A 136 -1.60 9.36 -11.62
N LEU A 137 -2.91 9.33 -11.31
CA LEU A 137 -3.42 8.78 -10.05
C LEU A 137 -3.16 7.28 -9.96
N GLU A 138 -3.28 6.61 -11.10
CA GLU A 138 -2.98 5.19 -11.22
C GLU A 138 -1.49 4.90 -10.96
N PHE A 139 -0.58 5.77 -11.42
CA PHE A 139 0.86 5.64 -11.15
C PHE A 139 1.24 5.86 -9.67
N ILE A 140 0.44 6.63 -8.93
CA ILE A 140 0.68 6.93 -7.52
C ILE A 140 -0.02 5.91 -6.60
N SER A 141 -0.95 5.10 -7.11
CA SER A 141 -1.70 4.14 -6.31
C SER A 141 -0.85 2.94 -5.87
N PRO A 142 -0.53 2.79 -4.57
CA PRO A 142 0.19 1.61 -4.08
C PRO A 142 -0.65 0.34 -4.16
N ILE A 143 -2.00 0.45 -4.16
CA ILE A 143 -2.92 -0.68 -4.25
C ILE A 143 -2.72 -1.40 -5.59
N LYS A 144 -2.53 -0.65 -6.69
CA LYS A 144 -2.26 -1.20 -8.02
C LYS A 144 -1.04 -2.10 -8.04
N TYR A 145 0.10 -1.58 -7.57
CA TYR A 145 1.36 -2.32 -7.62
C TYR A 145 1.37 -3.49 -6.63
N GLY A 146 0.72 -3.34 -5.47
CA GLY A 146 0.54 -4.43 -4.51
C GLY A 146 -0.27 -5.58 -5.07
N PHE A 147 -1.43 -5.28 -5.67
CA PHE A 147 -2.29 -6.28 -6.29
C PHE A 147 -1.61 -6.93 -7.50
N ARG A 148 -1.06 -6.13 -8.42
CA ARG A 148 -0.35 -6.64 -9.60
C ARG A 148 0.84 -7.52 -9.22
N GLY A 149 1.62 -7.11 -8.23
CA GLY A 149 2.77 -7.87 -7.74
C GLY A 149 2.38 -9.22 -7.12
N ALA A 150 1.35 -9.22 -6.25
CA ALA A 150 0.83 -10.45 -5.66
C ALA A 150 0.23 -11.41 -6.71
N CYS A 151 -0.53 -10.88 -7.68
CA CYS A 151 -1.07 -11.67 -8.79
C CYS A 151 0.04 -12.25 -9.66
N ARG A 152 1.06 -11.46 -10.03
CA ARG A 152 2.21 -11.95 -10.79
C ARG A 152 2.97 -13.03 -10.05
N ALA A 153 3.24 -12.84 -8.76
CA ALA A 153 3.92 -13.83 -7.93
C ALA A 153 3.20 -15.18 -7.98
N TYR A 154 1.87 -15.16 -7.86
CA TYR A 154 1.05 -16.37 -7.92
C TYR A 154 0.99 -16.98 -9.33
N TRP A 155 0.55 -16.22 -10.34
CA TRP A 155 0.30 -16.77 -11.66
C TRP A 155 1.57 -17.19 -12.40
N LEU A 156 2.73 -16.56 -12.13
CA LEU A 156 4.02 -17.03 -12.67
C LEU A 156 4.48 -18.34 -12.03
N SER A 157 3.97 -18.70 -10.85
CA SER A 157 4.26 -20.00 -10.23
C SER A 157 3.46 -21.16 -10.84
N ILE A 158 2.41 -20.86 -11.61
CA ILE A 158 1.53 -21.87 -12.23
C ILE A 158 1.90 -22.03 -13.71
N GLY A 159 2.51 -23.16 -14.05
CA GLY A 159 2.90 -23.48 -15.42
C GLY A 159 1.73 -23.84 -16.32
N THR A 160 0.80 -24.67 -15.84
CA THR A 160 -0.31 -25.22 -16.65
C THR A 160 -1.59 -25.28 -15.84
N ILE A 161 -2.69 -24.83 -16.43
CA ILE A 161 -4.04 -24.94 -15.85
C ILE A 161 -4.74 -26.11 -16.54
N PRO A 162 -5.18 -27.15 -15.80
CA PRO A 162 -5.88 -28.28 -16.41
C PRO A 162 -7.21 -27.79 -16.98
N CYS A 163 -7.36 -27.93 -18.29
CA CYS A 163 -8.58 -27.59 -19.03
C CYS A 163 -9.25 -28.88 -19.50
N ASN A 164 -10.54 -29.05 -19.21
CA ASN A 164 -11.33 -30.15 -19.75
C ASN A 164 -11.74 -29.83 -21.20
N ALA A 165 -11.61 -30.80 -22.11
CA ALA A 165 -11.89 -30.62 -23.53
C ALA A 165 -13.36 -30.25 -23.87
N ASN A 166 -14.29 -30.40 -22.93
CA ASN A 166 -15.70 -30.05 -23.09
C ASN A 166 -16.05 -28.61 -22.66
N GLU A 167 -15.09 -27.84 -22.15
CA GLU A 167 -15.28 -26.47 -21.68
C GLU A 167 -14.46 -25.48 -22.51
N SER A 168 -15.03 -24.31 -22.81
CA SER A 168 -14.31 -23.22 -23.47
C SER A 168 -13.38 -22.53 -22.46
N CYS A 169 -12.15 -23.04 -22.32
CA CYS A 169 -11.15 -22.43 -21.46
C CYS A 169 -10.58 -21.16 -22.08
N SER A 170 -10.58 -20.07 -21.31
CA SER A 170 -10.04 -18.77 -21.74
C SER A 170 -8.53 -18.61 -21.47
N ALA A 171 -7.92 -19.51 -20.70
CA ALA A 171 -6.49 -19.52 -20.42
C ALA A 171 -6.00 -20.94 -20.07
N HIS A 172 -4.86 -21.33 -20.62
CA HIS A 172 -4.17 -22.60 -20.42
C HIS A 172 -2.92 -22.47 -19.54
N SER A 173 -2.43 -21.25 -19.33
CA SER A 173 -1.28 -20.93 -18.47
C SER A 173 -1.53 -19.69 -17.62
N GLY A 174 -0.85 -19.58 -16.48
CA GLY A 174 -0.91 -18.39 -15.64
C GLY A 174 -0.46 -17.11 -16.36
N GLN A 175 0.44 -17.23 -17.36
CA GLN A 175 0.83 -16.10 -18.19
C GLN A 175 -0.32 -15.56 -19.06
N GLU A 176 -1.15 -16.44 -19.61
CA GLU A 176 -2.34 -16.05 -20.38
C GLU A 176 -3.39 -15.40 -19.48
N VAL A 177 -3.52 -15.87 -18.23
CA VAL A 177 -4.36 -15.21 -17.23
C VAL A 177 -3.87 -13.78 -16.96
N LEU A 178 -2.57 -13.57 -16.81
CA LEU A 178 -2.00 -12.23 -16.62
C LEU A 178 -2.22 -11.33 -17.85
N GLN A 179 -2.18 -11.88 -19.07
CA GLN A 179 -2.48 -11.14 -20.30
C GLN A 179 -3.96 -10.73 -20.36
N ASN A 180 -4.88 -11.64 -20.06
CA ASN A 180 -6.32 -11.37 -20.00
C ASN A 180 -6.66 -10.31 -18.94
N LEU A 181 -5.90 -10.29 -17.83
CA LEU A 181 -6.00 -9.28 -16.77
C LEU A 181 -5.29 -7.95 -17.11
N ALA A 182 -4.65 -7.83 -18.28
CA ALA A 182 -3.80 -6.70 -18.68
C ALA A 182 -2.67 -6.38 -17.69
N MET A 183 -2.17 -7.41 -16.98
CA MET A 183 -1.11 -7.33 -15.98
C MET A 183 0.25 -7.83 -16.49
N ASP A 184 0.44 -8.06 -17.80
CA ASP A 184 1.72 -8.54 -18.34
C ASP A 184 2.80 -7.43 -18.43
N LYS A 185 2.39 -6.16 -18.49
CA LYS A 185 3.29 -5.03 -18.77
C LYS A 185 4.16 -4.71 -17.56
N GLY A 186 5.35 -5.29 -17.48
CA GLY A 186 6.39 -4.99 -16.48
C GLY A 186 6.88 -6.20 -15.69
N SER A 187 7.93 -5.97 -14.89
CA SER A 187 8.55 -7.02 -14.07
C SER A 187 8.07 -6.99 -12.63
N LEU A 188 8.14 -8.14 -11.96
CA LEU A 188 7.86 -8.27 -10.53
C LEU A 188 8.77 -7.36 -9.68
N GLY A 189 10.06 -7.27 -10.02
CA GLY A 189 10.99 -6.34 -9.37
C GLY A 189 10.63 -4.86 -9.61
N GLY A 190 10.12 -4.52 -10.80
CA GLY A 190 9.65 -3.18 -11.10
C GLY A 190 8.50 -2.73 -10.20
N ASP A 191 7.52 -3.61 -9.96
CA ASP A 191 6.41 -3.34 -9.05
C ASP A 191 6.87 -3.07 -7.62
N ALA A 192 7.82 -3.86 -7.12
CA ALA A 192 8.41 -3.67 -5.80
C ALA A 192 9.15 -2.33 -5.71
N LEU A 193 9.92 -1.95 -6.74
CA LEU A 193 10.61 -0.66 -6.79
C LEU A 193 9.64 0.52 -6.81
N PHE A 194 8.55 0.45 -7.58
CA PHE A 194 7.52 1.48 -7.57
C PHE A 194 6.84 1.60 -6.21
N LEU A 195 6.56 0.49 -5.52
CA LEU A 195 6.01 0.54 -4.16
C LEU A 195 6.97 1.21 -3.17
N VAL A 196 8.26 0.88 -3.21
CA VAL A 196 9.28 1.52 -2.37
C VAL A 196 9.37 3.01 -2.68
N TRP A 197 9.33 3.39 -3.96
CA TRP A 197 9.35 4.79 -4.37
C TRP A 197 8.11 5.55 -3.88
N ILE A 198 6.90 5.00 -4.04
CA ILE A 198 5.65 5.58 -3.52
C ILE A 198 5.71 5.72 -1.98
N ASN A 199 6.24 4.71 -1.29
CA ASN A 199 6.40 4.72 0.16
C ASN A 199 7.26 5.91 0.62
N ILE A 200 8.44 6.06 0.00
CA ILE A 200 9.36 7.15 0.29
C ILE A 200 8.71 8.48 -0.06
N LEU A 201 8.02 8.58 -1.19
CA LEU A 201 7.31 9.79 -1.61
C LEU A 201 6.30 10.25 -0.56
N PHE A 202 5.41 9.37 -0.09
CA PHE A 202 4.41 9.74 0.91
C PHE A 202 5.04 10.16 2.24
N ARG A 203 6.10 9.47 2.68
CA ARG A 203 6.82 9.84 3.90
C ARG A 203 7.56 11.18 3.77
N LEU A 204 8.14 11.46 2.61
CA LEU A 204 8.78 12.75 2.30
C LEU A 204 7.76 13.89 2.28
N ILE A 205 6.59 13.69 1.66
CA ILE A 205 5.51 14.70 1.70
C ILE A 205 5.05 14.92 3.15
N GLY A 206 4.88 13.84 3.93
CA GLY A 206 4.49 13.91 5.34
C GLY A 206 5.46 14.72 6.20
N ILE A 207 6.76 14.44 6.13
CA ILE A 207 7.77 15.16 6.92
C ILE A 207 7.90 16.64 6.50
N VAL A 208 7.78 16.93 5.20
CA VAL A 208 7.78 18.31 4.70
C VAL A 208 6.53 19.06 5.16
N ALA A 209 5.35 18.45 5.07
CA ALA A 209 4.10 19.02 5.56
C ALA A 209 4.16 19.31 7.07
N LEU A 210 4.71 18.39 7.86
CA LEU A 210 4.96 18.57 9.28
C LEU A 210 5.89 19.76 9.54
N HIS A 211 7.00 19.85 8.81
CA HIS A 211 7.96 20.94 8.99
C HIS A 211 7.35 22.32 8.63
N LEU A 212 6.58 22.40 7.54
CA LEU A 212 5.89 23.62 7.14
C LEU A 212 4.83 24.04 8.16
N ARG A 213 4.05 23.08 8.68
CA ARG A 213 3.05 23.35 9.72
C ARG A 213 3.65 23.97 10.97
N ILE A 214 4.78 23.47 11.43
CA ILE A 214 5.48 23.99 12.60
C ILE A 214 6.03 25.39 12.34
N ARG A 215 6.54 25.66 11.13
CA ARG A 215 7.01 27.01 10.76
C ARG A 215 5.88 28.04 10.64
N LEU A 216 4.71 27.63 10.16
CA LEU A 216 3.55 28.53 9.98
C LEU A 216 2.83 28.88 11.29
N GLN A 217 3.07 28.12 12.36
CA GLN A 217 2.58 28.44 13.70
C GLN A 217 3.47 29.45 14.45
N HIS A 218 4.58 29.86 13.82
CA HIS A 218 5.50 30.88 14.31
C HIS A 218 5.20 32.24 13.67
#